data_AF-A0A6A2FL91-F1
#
_entry.id   AF-A0A6A2FL91-F1
#
_cell.length_a   1.000
_cell.length_b   1.000
_cell.length_c   1.000
_cell.angle_alpha   90.00
_cell.angle_beta   90.00
_cell.angle_gamma   90.00
#
_symmetry.space_group_name_H-M   'P 1'
#
loop_
_entity.id
_entity.type
_entity.pdbx_description
1 polymer ?
#
loop_
_entity_poly.entity_id
_entity_poly.type
_entity_poly.pdbx_seq_one_letter_code
_entity_poly.pdbx_strand_id
1 'polypeptide(L)'
;MILGIDIGGANTKIASDDGRIVELHYIPLWKNTRLPEALIEIAGRLEPQKVGVVITGELADCFPDKEAGLSYIIDAVNNAFANAFFLDSNGVLTQEKIRSIAAANWMASALLVGKEFGDCIFLDIGSTTTDIIPIKNGLPLAGKTDFERLKKGELVYSGALRTNIAAILKSVTFGNIGSRISSELFAITADAYTVLGLIKLQNYTCDTPDGAGKTILHAKRRLGRVVCADLSEITDGEIFSIARQVMEAQVNDIKDALCEISKKHDIRRIVACGIGEFLAKKAAIESGFEIILISEKYGTEISKVFPAYAVAKLLKNSNL
;
A
#
# COMPACT_ATOMS: atom_id res chain seq x y z
N MET A 1 -24.51 -7.70 -7.12
CA MET A 1 -23.30 -7.41 -6.32
C MET A 1 -22.49 -6.37 -7.07
N ILE A 2 -21.92 -5.40 -6.34
CA ILE A 2 -20.96 -4.44 -6.89
C ILE A 2 -19.56 -4.86 -6.44
N LEU A 3 -18.65 -4.92 -7.40
CA LEU A 3 -17.25 -5.25 -7.15
C LEU A 3 -16.41 -3.98 -7.21
N GLY A 4 -15.43 -3.87 -6.34
CA GLY A 4 -14.38 -2.87 -6.45
C GLY A 4 -13.06 -3.52 -6.76
N ILE A 5 -12.27 -2.88 -7.62
CA ILE A 5 -10.96 -3.36 -8.05
C ILE A 5 -9.95 -2.22 -7.91
N ASP A 6 -8.86 -2.49 -7.21
CA ASP A 6 -7.67 -1.62 -7.15
C ASP A 6 -6.54 -2.28 -7.93
N ILE A 7 -6.19 -1.69 -9.08
CA ILE A 7 -5.13 -2.20 -9.96
C ILE A 7 -3.87 -1.38 -9.69
N GLY A 8 -3.02 -1.89 -8.81
CA GLY A 8 -1.69 -1.35 -8.54
C GLY A 8 -0.63 -1.92 -9.46
N GLY A 9 0.60 -1.42 -9.34
CA GLY A 9 1.71 -1.90 -10.18
C GLY A 9 2.11 -3.36 -9.89
N ALA A 10 1.98 -3.80 -8.64
CA ALA A 10 2.41 -5.13 -8.19
C ALA A 10 1.25 -6.07 -7.85
N ASN A 11 0.15 -5.51 -7.35
CA ASN A 11 -0.97 -6.26 -6.82
C ASN A 11 -2.26 -5.72 -7.40
N THR A 12 -3.20 -6.63 -7.66
CA THR A 12 -4.60 -6.33 -7.95
C THR A 12 -5.43 -6.77 -6.75
N LYS A 13 -6.21 -5.85 -6.19
CA LYS A 13 -7.02 -6.09 -4.99
C LYS A 13 -8.49 -6.01 -5.35
N ILE A 14 -9.30 -6.87 -4.74
CA ILE A 14 -10.72 -7.01 -5.06
C ILE A 14 -11.52 -7.03 -3.77
N ALA A 15 -12.63 -6.30 -3.75
CA ALA A 15 -13.59 -6.41 -2.66
C ALA A 15 -15.03 -6.22 -3.14
N SER A 16 -15.98 -6.95 -2.57
CA SER A 16 -17.42 -6.68 -2.79
C SER A 16 -17.92 -5.56 -1.89
N ASP A 17 -19.00 -4.89 -2.31
CA ASP A 17 -19.64 -3.80 -1.57
C ASP A 17 -20.18 -4.20 -0.17
N ASP A 18 -20.44 -5.50 0.03
CA ASP A 18 -20.86 -6.09 1.31
C ASP A 18 -19.68 -6.69 2.10
N GLY A 19 -18.46 -6.63 1.57
CA GLY A 19 -17.24 -7.11 2.22
C GLY A 19 -17.09 -8.64 2.31
N ARG A 20 -17.98 -9.42 1.66
CA ARG A 20 -17.91 -10.89 1.69
C ARG A 20 -16.86 -11.47 0.76
N ILE A 21 -16.54 -10.77 -0.33
CA ILE A 21 -15.46 -11.10 -1.24
C ILE A 21 -14.31 -10.17 -0.92
N VAL A 22 -13.15 -10.73 -0.61
CA VAL A 22 -11.90 -10.01 -0.43
C VAL A 22 -10.78 -10.85 -1.01
N GLU A 23 -10.11 -10.34 -2.04
CA GLU A 23 -9.02 -11.05 -2.70
C GLU A 23 -7.84 -10.12 -2.96
N LEU A 24 -6.64 -10.66 -2.85
CA LEU A 24 -5.39 -9.98 -3.16
C LEU A 24 -4.58 -10.88 -4.09
N HIS A 25 -4.37 -10.41 -5.31
CA HIS A 25 -3.65 -11.11 -6.36
C HIS A 25 -2.31 -10.42 -6.61
N TYR A 26 -1.21 -11.17 -6.55
CA TYR A 26 0.11 -10.65 -6.94
C TYR A 26 0.26 -10.75 -8.47
N ILE A 27 0.01 -9.65 -9.16
CA ILE A 27 0.03 -9.52 -10.61
C ILE A 27 0.94 -8.33 -10.98
N PRO A 28 2.28 -8.52 -10.96
CA PRO A 28 3.21 -7.46 -11.29
C PRO A 28 3.12 -7.08 -12.77
N LEU A 29 2.76 -5.82 -13.04
CA LEU A 29 2.56 -5.33 -14.41
C LEU A 29 3.85 -5.40 -15.24
N TRP A 30 5.01 -5.20 -14.59
CA TRP A 30 6.32 -5.17 -15.24
C TRP A 30 6.92 -6.55 -15.60
N LYS A 31 6.19 -7.66 -15.36
CA LYS A 31 6.69 -9.03 -15.60
C LYS A 31 5.79 -9.85 -16.53
N ASN A 32 5.66 -9.47 -17.81
CA ASN A 32 4.76 -10.14 -18.76
C ASN A 32 3.38 -10.38 -18.15
N THR A 33 2.72 -9.28 -17.77
CA THR A 33 1.53 -9.29 -16.93
C THR A 33 0.42 -10.20 -17.45
N ARG A 34 -0.21 -10.94 -16.53
CA ARG A 34 -1.44 -11.73 -16.77
C ARG A 34 -2.72 -10.97 -16.41
N LEU A 35 -2.64 -9.64 -16.31
CA LEU A 35 -3.76 -8.81 -15.87
C LEU A 35 -5.02 -9.06 -16.73
N PRO A 36 -4.98 -9.05 -18.08
CA PRO A 36 -6.18 -9.27 -18.88
C PRO A 36 -6.85 -10.62 -18.61
N GLU A 37 -6.08 -11.71 -18.58
CA GLU A 37 -6.61 -13.06 -18.33
C GLU A 37 -7.19 -13.18 -16.93
N ALA A 38 -6.49 -12.65 -15.93
CA ALA A 38 -6.96 -12.66 -14.55
C ALA A 38 -8.29 -11.91 -14.39
N LEU A 39 -8.44 -10.74 -15.03
CA LEU A 39 -9.69 -9.97 -14.97
C LEU A 39 -10.86 -10.72 -15.63
N ILE A 40 -10.62 -11.42 -16.76
CA ILE A 40 -11.64 -12.28 -17.40
C ILE A 40 -12.03 -13.46 -16.49
N GLU A 41 -11.04 -14.13 -15.88
CA GLU A 41 -11.28 -15.22 -14.91
C GLU A 41 -12.10 -14.74 -13.70
N ILE A 42 -11.79 -13.54 -13.18
CA ILE A 42 -12.56 -12.90 -12.09
C ILE A 42 -13.98 -12.57 -12.55
N ALA A 43 -14.14 -11.99 -13.74
CA ALA A 43 -15.44 -11.62 -14.28
C ALA A 43 -16.36 -12.84 -14.45
N GLY A 44 -15.85 -13.93 -15.01
CA GLY A 44 -16.60 -15.17 -15.21
C GLY A 44 -16.93 -15.91 -13.90
N ARG A 45 -16.07 -15.81 -12.88
CA ARG A 45 -16.31 -16.45 -11.57
C ARG A 45 -17.26 -15.67 -10.68
N LEU A 46 -17.18 -14.34 -10.69
CA LEU A 46 -17.91 -13.47 -9.75
C LEU A 46 -19.16 -12.82 -10.35
N GLU A 47 -19.24 -12.72 -11.67
CA GLU A 47 -20.38 -12.16 -12.44
C GLU A 47 -20.96 -10.87 -11.82
N PRO A 48 -20.14 -9.83 -11.57
CA PRO A 48 -20.60 -8.62 -10.90
C PRO A 48 -21.54 -7.80 -11.79
N GLN A 49 -22.52 -7.12 -11.17
CA GLN A 49 -23.46 -6.25 -11.89
C GLN A 49 -22.79 -4.97 -12.38
N LYS A 50 -21.91 -4.40 -11.55
CA LYS A 50 -21.09 -3.22 -11.84
C LYS A 50 -19.74 -3.37 -11.17
N VAL A 51 -18.73 -2.71 -11.73
CA VAL A 51 -17.38 -2.70 -11.18
C VAL A 51 -16.90 -1.26 -10.99
N GLY A 52 -16.47 -0.93 -9.79
CA GLY A 52 -15.73 0.31 -9.49
C GLY A 52 -14.24 0.04 -9.56
N VAL A 53 -13.47 0.91 -10.22
CA VAL A 53 -12.04 0.70 -10.45
C VAL A 53 -11.23 1.91 -10.04
N VAL A 54 -10.14 1.68 -9.33
CA VAL A 54 -9.06 2.64 -9.12
C VAL A 54 -7.74 2.08 -9.68
N ILE A 55 -6.90 2.97 -10.21
CA ILE A 55 -5.65 2.60 -10.87
C ILE A 55 -4.47 3.33 -10.20
N THR A 56 -3.43 2.56 -9.89
CA THR A 56 -2.09 3.05 -9.48
C THR A 56 -0.92 2.39 -10.18
N GLY A 57 -1.19 1.41 -11.04
CA GLY A 57 -0.16 0.70 -11.79
C GLY A 57 0.30 1.37 -13.08
N GLU A 58 -0.21 2.55 -13.42
CA GLU A 58 -0.02 3.14 -14.75
C GLU A 58 1.41 3.60 -15.05
N LEU A 59 2.26 3.72 -14.03
CA LEU A 59 3.69 4.04 -14.13
C LEU A 59 4.60 2.81 -14.01
N ALA A 60 4.07 1.59 -14.13
CA ALA A 60 4.91 0.40 -14.13
C ALA A 60 5.94 0.44 -15.27
N ASP A 61 7.17 -0.01 -14.99
CA ASP A 61 8.34 0.10 -15.87
C ASP A 61 8.16 -0.50 -17.28
N CYS A 62 7.14 -1.33 -17.48
CA CYS A 62 6.81 -1.89 -18.79
C CYS A 62 6.14 -0.89 -19.75
N PHE A 63 5.64 0.23 -19.25
CA PHE A 63 4.95 1.23 -20.07
C PHE A 63 5.90 2.37 -20.44
N PRO A 64 5.90 2.82 -21.71
CA PRO A 64 6.76 3.92 -22.15
C PRO A 64 6.40 5.26 -21.50
N ASP A 65 5.13 5.42 -21.14
CA ASP A 65 4.60 6.60 -20.45
C ASP A 65 3.30 6.25 -19.70
N LYS A 66 2.84 7.24 -18.93
CA LYS A 66 1.64 7.17 -18.10
C LYS A 66 0.36 6.94 -18.91
N GLU A 67 0.26 7.47 -20.12
CA GLU A 67 -0.94 7.37 -20.95
C GLU A 67 -1.08 5.96 -21.54
N ALA A 68 0.03 5.37 -21.97
CA ALA A 68 0.09 3.98 -22.42
C ALA A 68 -0.30 3.00 -21.32
N GLY A 69 0.24 3.17 -20.11
CA GLY A 69 -0.10 2.33 -18.95
C GLY A 69 -1.57 2.45 -18.54
N LEU A 70 -2.08 3.67 -18.47
CA LEU A 70 -3.50 3.92 -18.18
C LEU A 70 -4.40 3.30 -19.25
N SER A 71 -4.03 3.48 -20.52
CA SER A 71 -4.76 2.93 -21.66
C SER A 71 -4.86 1.42 -21.58
N TYR A 72 -3.73 0.74 -21.38
CA TYR A 72 -3.66 -0.70 -21.26
C TYR A 72 -4.56 -1.26 -20.16
N ILE A 73 -4.53 -0.64 -18.97
CA ILE A 73 -5.31 -1.11 -17.82
C ILE A 73 -6.81 -0.90 -18.04
N ILE A 74 -7.21 0.28 -18.55
CA ILE A 74 -8.63 0.58 -18.85
C ILE A 74 -9.17 -0.40 -19.89
N ASP A 75 -8.42 -0.67 -20.95
CA ASP A 75 -8.83 -1.58 -22.02
C ASP A 75 -8.97 -3.02 -21.49
N ALA A 76 -8.03 -3.47 -20.65
CA ALA A 76 -8.11 -4.79 -20.00
C ALA A 76 -9.36 -4.94 -19.11
N VAL A 77 -9.70 -3.89 -18.35
CA VAL A 77 -10.91 -3.86 -17.51
C VAL A 77 -12.17 -3.89 -18.38
N ASN A 78 -12.27 -3.01 -19.39
CA ASN A 78 -13.46 -2.92 -20.24
C ASN A 78 -13.69 -4.19 -21.07
N ASN A 79 -12.61 -4.90 -21.43
CA ASN A 79 -12.71 -6.20 -22.10
C ASN A 79 -13.25 -7.30 -21.17
N ALA A 80 -12.99 -7.22 -19.87
CA ALA A 80 -13.44 -8.20 -18.89
C ALA A 80 -14.83 -7.88 -18.30
N PHE A 81 -15.17 -6.60 -18.15
CA PHE A 81 -16.39 -6.16 -17.46
C PHE A 81 -17.18 -5.17 -18.32
N ALA A 82 -18.43 -5.54 -18.64
CA ALA A 82 -19.31 -4.70 -19.47
C ALA A 82 -19.73 -3.38 -18.80
N ASN A 83 -19.70 -3.30 -17.46
CA ASN A 83 -20.19 -2.13 -16.71
C ASN A 83 -19.16 -1.67 -15.66
N ALA A 84 -18.00 -1.23 -16.15
CA ALA A 84 -16.92 -0.68 -15.34
C ALA A 84 -17.01 0.84 -15.22
N PHE A 85 -16.73 1.36 -14.02
CA PHE A 85 -16.65 2.77 -13.68
C PHE A 85 -15.31 3.04 -12.99
N PHE A 86 -14.55 3.96 -13.54
CA PHE A 86 -13.25 4.36 -13.02
C PHE A 86 -13.41 5.61 -12.17
N LEU A 87 -12.83 5.60 -10.97
CA LEU A 87 -12.79 6.78 -10.11
C LEU A 87 -11.60 7.65 -10.50
N ASP A 88 -11.86 8.92 -10.78
CA ASP A 88 -10.82 9.88 -11.10
C ASP A 88 -10.25 10.62 -9.87
N SER A 89 -9.15 11.34 -10.09
CA SER A 89 -8.45 12.16 -9.09
C SER A 89 -9.26 13.39 -8.62
N ASN A 90 -10.47 13.61 -9.12
CA ASN A 90 -11.43 14.58 -8.59
C ASN A 90 -12.57 13.90 -7.81
N GLY A 91 -12.54 12.57 -7.67
CA GLY A 91 -13.56 11.80 -6.96
C GLY A 91 -14.81 11.52 -7.79
N VAL A 92 -14.73 11.64 -9.12
CA VAL A 92 -15.86 11.39 -10.02
C VAL A 92 -15.72 10.01 -10.66
N LEU A 93 -16.80 9.23 -10.62
CA LEU A 93 -16.91 7.96 -11.33
C LEU A 93 -17.26 8.22 -12.80
N THR A 94 -16.50 7.63 -13.72
CA THR A 94 -16.69 7.79 -15.17
C THR A 94 -16.45 6.47 -15.90
N GLN A 95 -17.05 6.32 -17.08
CA GLN A 95 -16.72 5.23 -18.02
C GLN A 95 -15.81 5.73 -19.15
N GLU A 96 -15.56 7.03 -19.21
CA GLU A 96 -14.72 7.64 -20.24
C GLU A 96 -13.23 7.44 -19.95
N LYS A 97 -12.46 7.24 -21.01
CA LYS A 97 -11.00 7.08 -20.93
C LYS A 97 -10.34 8.44 -20.79
N ILE A 98 -10.29 8.96 -19.57
CA ILE A 98 -9.72 10.27 -19.24
C ILE A 98 -8.44 10.17 -18.41
N ARG A 99 -7.51 11.10 -18.62
CA ARG A 99 -6.21 11.12 -17.94
C ARG A 99 -6.31 11.29 -16.41
N SER A 100 -7.39 11.88 -15.91
CA SER A 100 -7.57 12.10 -14.47
C SER A 100 -7.84 10.82 -13.68
N ILE A 101 -8.12 9.68 -14.32
CA ILE A 101 -8.29 8.36 -13.67
C ILE A 101 -7.02 7.89 -12.94
N ALA A 102 -5.87 8.33 -13.44
CA ALA A 102 -4.60 7.88 -12.95
C ALA A 102 -4.27 8.37 -11.52
N ALA A 103 -3.54 7.58 -10.75
CA ALA A 103 -3.10 7.87 -9.37
C ALA A 103 -4.24 8.22 -8.39
N ALA A 104 -5.38 7.52 -8.50
CA ALA A 104 -6.60 7.79 -7.72
C ALA A 104 -6.94 6.71 -6.66
N ASN A 105 -6.04 5.76 -6.36
CA ASN A 105 -6.30 4.71 -5.34
C ASN A 105 -6.66 5.29 -3.96
N TRP A 106 -5.93 6.32 -3.53
CA TRP A 106 -6.13 6.96 -2.23
C TRP A 106 -7.41 7.78 -2.20
N MET A 107 -7.91 8.24 -3.37
CA MET A 107 -9.11 9.07 -3.48
C MET A 107 -10.36 8.31 -3.00
N ALA A 108 -10.54 7.06 -3.45
CA ALA A 108 -11.69 6.24 -3.03
C ALA A 108 -11.72 6.07 -1.51
N SER A 109 -10.59 5.65 -0.95
CA SER A 109 -10.43 5.45 0.49
C SER A 109 -10.65 6.75 1.27
N ALA A 110 -10.06 7.86 0.84
CA ALA A 110 -10.17 9.14 1.52
C ALA A 110 -11.59 9.70 1.48
N LEU A 111 -12.33 9.55 0.37
CA LEU A 111 -13.73 9.94 0.30
C LEU A 111 -14.62 9.12 1.23
N LEU A 112 -14.43 7.80 1.28
CA LEU A 112 -15.18 6.94 2.19
C LEU A 112 -14.86 7.27 3.65
N VAL A 113 -13.58 7.43 3.98
CA VAL A 113 -13.12 7.79 5.32
C VAL A 113 -13.64 9.16 5.75
N GLY A 114 -13.56 10.17 4.88
CA GLY A 114 -14.07 11.50 5.18
C GLY A 114 -15.58 11.52 5.43
N LYS A 115 -16.34 10.72 4.68
CA LYS A 115 -17.77 10.54 4.92
C LYS A 115 -18.08 9.89 6.27
N GLU A 116 -17.25 8.95 6.73
CA GLU A 116 -17.52 8.17 7.94
C GLU A 116 -16.93 8.74 9.23
N PHE A 117 -15.77 9.37 9.15
CA PHE A 117 -14.97 9.79 10.30
C PHE A 117 -14.77 11.31 10.39
N GLY A 118 -15.17 12.06 9.34
CA GLY A 118 -15.02 13.51 9.28
C GLY A 118 -13.55 13.94 9.16
N ASP A 119 -13.14 14.91 9.97
CA ASP A 119 -11.79 15.47 9.94
C ASP A 119 -10.78 14.50 10.53
N CYS A 120 -9.86 14.02 9.68
CA CYS A 120 -8.79 13.09 10.06
C CYS A 120 -7.65 13.13 9.03
N ILE A 121 -6.51 12.55 9.39
CA ILE A 121 -5.48 12.16 8.43
C ILE A 121 -5.69 10.69 8.13
N PHE A 122 -5.95 10.36 6.88
CA PHE A 122 -6.03 8.98 6.42
C PHE A 122 -4.64 8.46 6.08
N LEU A 123 -4.27 7.30 6.66
CA LEU A 123 -2.94 6.70 6.56
C LEU A 123 -3.06 5.28 5.97
N ASP A 124 -2.71 5.09 4.70
CA ASP A 124 -2.71 3.77 4.05
C ASP A 124 -1.28 3.27 3.87
N ILE A 125 -0.90 2.21 4.60
CA ILE A 125 0.42 1.61 4.49
C ILE A 125 0.31 0.29 3.73
N GLY A 126 0.60 0.37 2.44
CA GLY A 126 0.60 -0.76 1.53
C GLY A 126 1.91 -1.56 1.56
N SER A 127 2.07 -2.42 0.55
CA SER A 127 3.30 -3.20 0.37
C SER A 127 4.52 -2.34 0.02
N THR A 128 4.33 -1.12 -0.50
CA THR A 128 5.38 -0.33 -1.16
C THR A 128 5.41 1.11 -0.70
N THR A 129 4.24 1.71 -0.50
CA THR A 129 4.09 3.13 -0.18
C THR A 129 3.26 3.30 1.09
N THR A 130 3.40 4.48 1.67
CA THR A 130 2.57 5.01 2.74
C THR A 130 1.92 6.29 2.24
N ASP A 131 0.60 6.28 2.09
CA ASP A 131 -0.19 7.45 1.69
C ASP A 131 -0.66 8.19 2.96
N ILE A 132 -0.42 9.50 3.05
CA ILE A 132 -0.78 10.33 4.21
C ILE A 132 -1.68 11.48 3.74
N ILE A 133 -2.98 11.30 3.87
CA ILE A 133 -3.98 12.15 3.22
C ILE A 133 -4.73 12.98 4.26
N PRO A 134 -4.51 14.31 4.34
CA PRO A 134 -5.35 15.16 5.18
C PRO A 134 -6.78 15.21 4.63
N ILE A 135 -7.77 15.04 5.50
CA ILE A 135 -9.20 15.13 5.19
C ILE A 135 -9.82 16.18 6.11
N LYS A 136 -10.50 17.18 5.52
CA LYS A 136 -11.17 18.25 6.25
C LYS A 136 -12.54 18.53 5.65
N ASN A 137 -13.55 18.73 6.50
CA ASN A 137 -14.96 18.79 6.13
C ASN A 137 -15.40 17.58 5.29
N GLY A 138 -14.84 16.40 5.59
CA GLY A 138 -15.10 15.15 4.86
C GLY A 138 -14.48 15.07 3.45
N LEU A 139 -13.65 16.03 3.04
CA LEU A 139 -13.01 16.08 1.73
C LEU A 139 -11.48 15.97 1.82
N PRO A 140 -10.83 15.19 0.93
CA PRO A 140 -9.38 15.09 0.89
C PRO A 140 -8.74 16.39 0.39
N LEU A 141 -7.59 16.74 0.97
CA LEU A 141 -6.82 17.95 0.67
C LEU A 141 -5.41 17.68 0.08
N ALA A 142 -5.13 16.43 -0.30
CA ALA A 142 -3.84 16.03 -0.86
C ALA A 142 -3.58 16.59 -2.27
N GLY A 143 -2.31 16.60 -2.68
CA GLY A 143 -1.87 16.87 -4.04
C GLY A 143 -2.47 15.89 -5.05
N LYS A 144 -2.65 16.34 -6.29
CA LYS A 144 -3.33 15.55 -7.33
C LYS A 144 -2.39 14.59 -8.04
N THR A 145 -1.09 14.75 -7.85
CA THR A 145 -0.06 13.89 -8.46
C THR A 145 0.89 13.36 -7.40
N ASP A 146 1.46 12.19 -7.62
CA ASP A 146 2.45 11.61 -6.70
C ASP A 146 3.67 12.51 -6.52
N PHE A 147 4.09 13.23 -7.57
CA PHE A 147 5.17 14.21 -7.48
C PHE A 147 4.84 15.35 -6.49
N GLU A 148 3.62 15.89 -6.55
CA GLU A 148 3.19 16.90 -5.58
C GLU A 148 3.09 16.33 -4.17
N ARG A 149 2.57 15.11 -4.03
CA ARG A 149 2.38 14.44 -2.75
C ARG A 149 3.72 14.14 -2.07
N LEU A 150 4.72 13.67 -2.82
CA LEU A 150 6.10 13.50 -2.36
C LEU A 150 6.68 14.82 -1.82
N LYS A 151 6.48 15.94 -2.54
CA LYS A 151 6.96 17.26 -2.11
C LYS A 151 6.26 17.80 -0.85
N LYS A 152 5.09 17.27 -0.51
CA LYS A 152 4.27 17.71 0.62
C LYS A 152 4.28 16.73 1.80
N GLY A 153 5.01 15.63 1.71
CA GLY A 153 5.00 14.56 2.73
C GLY A 153 3.71 13.72 2.73
N GLU A 154 2.85 13.85 1.73
CA GLU A 154 1.56 13.14 1.60
C GLU A 154 1.70 11.75 0.97
N LEU A 155 2.93 11.42 0.54
CA LEU A 155 3.34 10.13 0.02
C LEU A 155 4.77 9.87 0.51
N VAL A 156 4.95 8.78 1.26
CA VAL A 156 6.26 8.27 1.68
C VAL A 156 6.51 6.95 0.94
N TYR A 157 7.64 6.82 0.26
CA TYR A 157 7.94 5.64 -0.58
C TYR A 157 8.52 4.47 0.22
N SER A 158 7.80 4.12 1.29
CA SER A 158 8.17 3.12 2.27
C SER A 158 6.93 2.33 2.65
N GLY A 159 6.97 1.01 2.50
CA GLY A 159 5.83 0.13 2.76
C GLY A 159 6.24 -1.13 3.53
N ALA A 160 5.26 -1.97 3.85
CA ALA A 160 5.46 -3.09 4.75
C ALA A 160 6.17 -4.29 4.12
N LEU A 161 6.31 -4.36 2.78
CA LEU A 161 6.87 -5.54 2.12
C LEU A 161 8.09 -5.29 1.25
N ARG A 162 8.01 -4.33 0.33
CA ARG A 162 8.90 -4.24 -0.85
C ARG A 162 10.06 -3.27 -0.71
N THR A 163 10.13 -2.50 0.37
CA THR A 163 11.14 -1.44 0.49
C THR A 163 12.51 -2.04 0.79
N ASN A 164 13.51 -1.71 -0.03
CA ASN A 164 14.90 -2.09 0.21
C ASN A 164 15.38 -1.50 1.54
N ILE A 165 15.96 -2.32 2.41
CA ILE A 165 16.51 -1.86 3.69
C ILE A 165 17.59 -0.78 3.50
N ALA A 166 18.35 -0.83 2.40
CA ALA A 166 19.35 0.19 2.05
C ALA A 166 18.76 1.58 1.70
N ALA A 167 17.45 1.64 1.43
CA ALA A 167 16.71 2.90 1.26
C ALA A 167 16.27 3.50 2.60
N ILE A 168 16.16 2.69 3.66
CA ILE A 168 15.70 3.10 4.99
C ILE A 168 16.89 3.44 5.90
N LEU A 169 17.93 2.60 5.88
CA LEU A 169 19.10 2.72 6.76
C LEU A 169 20.36 3.00 5.93
N LYS A 170 21.36 3.61 6.58
CA LYS A 170 22.75 3.69 6.06
C LYS A 170 23.76 2.96 6.93
N SER A 171 23.37 2.65 8.15
CA SER A 171 24.16 1.93 9.14
C SER A 171 23.21 1.31 10.17
N VAL A 172 23.70 0.28 10.87
CA VAL A 172 23.03 -0.36 12.01
C VAL A 172 23.96 -0.36 13.21
N THR A 173 23.42 -0.43 14.40
CA THR A 173 24.17 -0.51 15.65
C THR A 173 23.98 -1.86 16.34
N PHE A 174 25.09 -2.46 16.77
CA PHE A 174 25.14 -3.66 17.61
C PHE A 174 25.76 -3.29 18.96
N GLY A 175 24.93 -3.14 19.99
CA GLY A 175 25.37 -2.58 21.27
C GLY A 175 25.83 -1.13 21.11
N ASN A 176 27.13 -0.87 21.29
CA ASN A 176 27.75 0.44 21.12
C ASN A 176 28.55 0.58 19.80
N ILE A 177 28.54 -0.45 18.95
CA ILE A 177 29.36 -0.49 17.73
C ILE A 177 28.45 -0.28 16.52
N GLY A 178 28.78 0.73 15.69
CA GLY A 178 28.13 0.97 14.42
C GLY A 178 28.74 0.13 13.28
N SER A 179 27.90 -0.35 12.38
CA SER A 179 28.30 -0.99 11.13
C SER A 179 27.58 -0.33 9.95
N ARG A 180 28.31 -0.06 8.86
CA ARG A 180 27.67 0.36 7.60
C ARG A 180 26.97 -0.84 6.98
N ILE A 181 25.94 -0.56 6.18
CA ILE A 181 25.23 -1.61 5.45
C ILE A 181 25.57 -1.59 3.96
N SER A 182 25.40 -2.73 3.30
CA SER A 182 25.46 -2.84 1.85
C SER A 182 24.33 -2.07 1.19
N SER A 183 24.58 -1.52 0.00
CA SER A 183 23.54 -0.92 -0.86
C SER A 183 22.77 -1.94 -1.69
N GLU A 184 23.26 -3.18 -1.77
CA GLU A 184 22.65 -4.26 -2.55
C GLU A 184 21.23 -4.59 -2.05
N LEU A 185 20.38 -5.07 -2.98
CA LEU A 185 19.04 -5.55 -2.66
C LEU A 185 19.12 -6.95 -2.04
N PHE A 186 19.65 -7.05 -0.81
CA PHE A 186 19.73 -8.32 -0.09
C PHE A 186 18.46 -8.63 0.70
N ALA A 187 17.84 -7.60 1.28
CA ALA A 187 16.68 -7.74 2.15
C ALA A 187 15.72 -6.56 2.00
N ILE A 188 14.45 -6.84 2.25
CA ILE A 188 13.35 -5.88 2.16
C ILE A 188 12.57 -5.80 3.48
N THR A 189 11.66 -4.84 3.61
CA THR A 189 10.86 -4.65 4.84
C THR A 189 10.04 -5.90 5.22
N ALA A 190 9.61 -6.71 4.25
CA ALA A 190 8.96 -7.99 4.54
C ALA A 190 9.86 -8.93 5.36
N ASP A 191 11.18 -8.94 5.13
CA ASP A 191 12.13 -9.76 5.88
C ASP A 191 12.22 -9.30 7.34
N ALA A 192 12.38 -7.99 7.54
CA ALA A 192 12.42 -7.39 8.87
C ALA A 192 11.13 -7.71 9.66
N TYR A 193 9.97 -7.50 9.05
CA TYR A 193 8.69 -7.70 9.72
C TYR A 193 8.26 -9.16 9.85
N THR A 194 8.78 -10.05 9.01
CA THR A 194 8.66 -11.50 9.23
C THR A 194 9.49 -11.93 10.44
N VAL A 195 10.73 -11.44 10.57
CA VAL A 195 11.58 -11.74 11.72
C VAL A 195 11.00 -11.19 13.02
N LEU A 196 10.41 -9.99 13.00
CA LEU A 196 9.71 -9.42 14.16
C LEU A 196 8.34 -10.07 14.46
N GLY A 197 7.87 -11.00 13.62
CA GLY A 197 6.57 -11.66 13.78
C GLY A 197 5.36 -10.74 13.48
N LEU A 198 5.59 -9.59 12.86
CA LEU A 198 4.57 -8.61 12.50
C LEU A 198 3.88 -8.94 11.16
N ILE A 199 4.56 -9.70 10.29
CA ILE A 199 4.00 -10.22 9.04
C ILE A 199 4.03 -11.74 9.06
N LYS A 200 2.85 -12.34 8.84
CA LYS A 200 2.71 -13.80 8.68
C LYS A 200 3.22 -14.24 7.30
N LEU A 201 3.69 -15.48 7.20
CA LEU A 201 4.20 -16.07 5.95
C LEU A 201 3.24 -15.88 4.75
N GLN A 202 1.94 -16.10 4.96
CA GLN A 202 0.90 -15.94 3.94
C GLN A 202 0.73 -14.49 3.44
N ASN A 203 1.10 -13.50 4.26
CA ASN A 203 1.02 -12.08 3.93
C ASN A 203 2.32 -11.56 3.30
N TYR A 204 3.41 -12.34 3.29
CA TYR A 204 4.61 -12.05 2.51
C TYR A 204 4.35 -12.43 1.05
N THR A 205 3.60 -11.60 0.34
CA THR A 205 3.09 -11.95 -1.01
C THR A 205 4.09 -11.70 -2.13
N CYS A 206 4.93 -10.67 -2.02
CA CYS A 206 5.91 -10.33 -3.06
C CYS A 206 7.06 -11.34 -3.16
N ASP A 207 7.83 -11.25 -4.25
CA ASP A 207 9.04 -12.04 -4.42
C ASP A 207 10.10 -11.68 -3.35
N THR A 208 10.91 -12.67 -3.00
CA THR A 208 12.07 -12.49 -2.12
C THR A 208 13.27 -12.02 -2.95
N PRO A 209 14.15 -11.15 -2.40
CA PRO A 209 15.30 -10.64 -3.15
C PRO A 209 16.23 -11.71 -3.73
N ASP A 210 16.38 -12.84 -3.03
CA ASP A 210 17.24 -13.95 -3.43
C ASP A 210 16.49 -15.11 -4.10
N GLY A 211 15.19 -14.97 -4.36
CA GLY A 211 14.35 -16.02 -4.92
C GLY A 211 14.13 -17.22 -3.99
N ALA A 212 14.65 -17.20 -2.77
CA ALA A 212 14.52 -18.29 -1.80
C ALA A 212 13.17 -18.22 -1.05
N GLY A 213 12.96 -19.14 -0.11
CA GLY A 213 11.75 -19.20 0.70
C GLY A 213 11.47 -17.93 1.53
N LYS A 214 10.25 -17.87 2.08
CA LYS A 214 9.73 -16.74 2.87
C LYS A 214 9.66 -17.02 4.39
N THR A 215 10.17 -18.16 4.84
CA THR A 215 10.20 -18.53 6.27
C THR A 215 11.09 -17.55 7.07
N ILE A 216 10.91 -17.49 8.39
CA ILE A 216 11.77 -16.72 9.30
C ILE A 216 13.27 -17.02 9.07
N LEU A 217 13.67 -18.28 8.90
CA LEU A 217 15.08 -18.63 8.65
C LEU A 217 15.64 -18.00 7.37
N HIS A 218 14.87 -18.03 6.29
CA HIS A 218 15.26 -17.39 5.02
C HIS A 218 15.33 -15.86 5.14
N ALA A 219 14.37 -15.24 5.84
CA ALA A 219 14.40 -13.80 6.13
C ALA A 219 15.63 -13.41 6.96
N LYS A 220 15.98 -14.20 7.98
CA LYS A 220 17.20 -14.01 8.78
C LYS A 220 18.47 -14.04 7.92
N ARG A 221 18.59 -15.01 6.99
CA ARG A 221 19.73 -15.08 6.06
C ARG A 221 19.85 -13.81 5.21
N ARG A 222 18.73 -13.32 4.66
CA ARG A 222 18.69 -12.08 3.89
C ARG A 222 19.08 -10.87 4.74
N LEU A 223 18.58 -10.75 5.97
CA LEU A 223 18.94 -9.67 6.89
C LEU A 223 20.43 -9.70 7.29
N GLY A 224 21.02 -10.88 7.51
CA GLY A 224 22.47 -10.98 7.79
C GLY A 224 23.32 -10.39 6.66
N ARG A 225 22.93 -10.64 5.40
CA ARG A 225 23.64 -10.12 4.22
C ARG A 225 23.60 -8.59 4.11
N VAL A 226 22.68 -7.91 4.79
CA VAL A 226 22.64 -6.43 4.84
C VAL A 226 23.94 -5.86 5.39
N VAL A 227 24.60 -6.56 6.32
CA VAL A 227 25.93 -6.21 6.86
C VAL A 227 27.04 -7.09 6.29
N CYS A 228 26.80 -7.70 5.12
CA CYS A 228 27.71 -8.63 4.44
C CYS A 228 28.10 -9.86 5.29
N ALA A 229 27.24 -10.26 6.23
CA ALA A 229 27.46 -11.44 7.07
C ALA A 229 26.56 -12.61 6.66
N ASP A 230 26.94 -13.83 7.04
CA ASP A 230 26.03 -14.97 7.10
C ASP A 230 25.68 -15.40 8.54
N LEU A 231 24.83 -16.41 8.70
CA LEU A 231 24.35 -16.86 10.02
C LEU A 231 25.43 -17.51 10.91
N SER A 232 26.63 -17.74 10.39
CA SER A 232 27.79 -18.17 11.18
C SER A 232 28.56 -17.00 11.80
N GLU A 233 28.39 -15.79 11.24
CA GLU A 233 29.10 -14.58 11.63
C GLU A 233 28.24 -13.63 12.50
N ILE A 234 26.92 -13.67 12.34
CA ILE A 234 25.98 -12.80 13.07
C ILE A 234 24.99 -13.64 13.90
N THR A 235 24.72 -13.17 15.12
CA THR A 235 23.78 -13.83 16.03
C THR A 235 22.33 -13.50 15.70
N ASP A 236 21.42 -14.35 16.17
CA ASP A 236 19.97 -14.08 16.08
C ASP A 236 19.60 -12.73 16.71
N GLY A 237 20.18 -12.39 17.88
CA GLY A 237 19.90 -11.14 18.58
C GLY A 237 20.29 -9.89 17.77
N GLU A 238 21.40 -9.96 17.04
CA GLU A 238 21.85 -8.91 16.15
C GLU A 238 20.96 -8.79 14.90
N ILE A 239 20.52 -9.91 14.31
CA ILE A 239 19.54 -9.89 13.22
C ILE A 239 18.22 -9.25 13.67
N PHE A 240 17.73 -9.60 14.87
CA PHE A 240 16.57 -8.94 15.47
C PHE A 240 16.82 -7.44 15.69
N SER A 241 18.05 -7.05 16.06
CA SER A 241 18.43 -5.65 16.20
C SER A 241 18.34 -4.89 14.87
N ILE A 242 18.80 -5.48 13.77
CA ILE A 242 18.67 -4.90 12.42
C ILE A 242 17.18 -4.68 12.11
N ALA A 243 16.35 -5.71 12.29
CA ALA A 243 14.92 -5.62 11.99
C ALA A 243 14.20 -4.55 12.82
N ARG A 244 14.53 -4.41 14.11
CA ARG A 244 14.00 -3.34 14.97
C ARG A 244 14.44 -1.97 14.47
N GLN A 245 15.72 -1.78 14.12
CA GLN A 245 16.21 -0.50 13.61
C GLN A 245 15.54 -0.09 12.29
N VAL A 246 15.23 -1.05 11.41
CA VAL A 246 14.43 -0.81 10.20
C VAL A 246 13.04 -0.29 10.58
N MET A 247 12.37 -0.94 11.54
CA MET A 247 11.05 -0.52 12.01
C MET A 247 11.08 0.90 12.59
N GLU A 248 12.02 1.19 13.49
CA GLU A 248 12.13 2.51 14.13
C GLU A 248 12.41 3.61 13.11
N ALA A 249 13.29 3.36 12.13
CA ALA A 249 13.57 4.32 11.07
C ALA A 249 12.34 4.58 10.19
N GLN A 250 11.62 3.53 9.77
CA GLN A 250 10.38 3.70 8.99
C GLN A 250 9.29 4.41 9.80
N VAL A 251 9.15 4.10 11.10
CA VAL A 251 8.20 4.77 12.00
C VAL A 251 8.54 6.25 12.17
N ASN A 252 9.80 6.61 12.34
CA ASN A 252 10.21 8.02 12.48
C ASN A 252 9.93 8.82 11.20
N ASP A 253 10.20 8.26 10.02
CA ASP A 253 9.87 8.90 8.73
C ASP A 253 8.36 9.17 8.59
N ILE A 254 7.52 8.19 8.98
CA ILE A 254 6.07 8.36 9.00
C ILE A 254 5.65 9.40 10.05
N LYS A 255 6.27 9.42 11.23
CA LYS A 255 5.97 10.39 12.30
C LYS A 255 6.26 11.82 11.86
N ASP A 256 7.38 12.05 11.21
CA ASP A 256 7.79 13.38 10.74
C ASP A 256 6.75 13.91 9.74
N ALA A 257 6.38 13.11 8.75
CA ALA A 257 5.36 13.46 7.77
C ALA A 257 3.97 13.67 8.41
N LEU A 258 3.56 12.82 9.36
CA LEU A 258 2.33 12.99 10.12
C LEU A 258 2.30 14.30 10.91
N CYS A 259 3.40 14.66 11.57
CA CYS A 259 3.49 15.90 12.36
C CYS A 259 3.41 17.14 11.47
N GLU A 260 4.06 17.13 10.30
CA GLU A 260 4.00 18.20 9.33
C GLU A 260 2.57 18.42 8.80
N ILE A 261 1.90 17.34 8.38
CA ILE A 261 0.53 17.40 7.84
C ILE A 261 -0.46 17.81 8.93
N SER A 262 -0.35 17.22 10.12
CA SER A 262 -1.17 17.58 11.29
C SER A 262 -1.09 19.07 11.60
N LYS A 263 0.13 19.62 11.71
CA LYS A 263 0.33 21.04 12.01
C LYS A 263 -0.25 21.95 10.93
N LYS A 264 -0.10 21.57 9.66
CA LYS A 264 -0.58 22.34 8.51
C LYS A 264 -2.11 22.40 8.43
N HIS A 265 -2.80 21.32 8.78
CA HIS A 265 -4.25 21.19 8.60
C HIS A 265 -5.06 21.30 9.91
N ASP A 266 -4.38 21.33 11.05
CA ASP A 266 -4.94 21.31 12.40
C ASP A 266 -5.82 20.07 12.65
N ILE A 267 -5.24 18.89 12.41
CA ILE A 267 -5.93 17.60 12.50
C ILE A 267 -5.14 16.65 13.41
N ARG A 268 -5.81 16.04 14.39
CA ARG A 268 -5.20 15.14 15.39
C ARG A 268 -5.66 13.68 15.32
N ARG A 269 -6.71 13.39 14.56
CA ARG A 269 -7.23 12.03 14.40
C ARG A 269 -6.57 11.36 13.20
N ILE A 270 -6.10 10.14 13.38
CA ILE A 270 -5.59 9.27 12.32
C ILE A 270 -6.60 8.14 12.07
N VAL A 271 -6.89 7.86 10.81
CA VAL A 271 -7.61 6.65 10.39
C VAL A 271 -6.67 5.86 9.51
N ALA A 272 -6.31 4.64 9.92
CA ALA A 272 -5.28 3.86 9.24
C ALA A 272 -5.81 2.57 8.65
N CYS A 273 -5.26 2.17 7.50
CA CYS A 273 -5.49 0.87 6.88
C CYS A 273 -4.22 0.28 6.25
N GLY A 274 -4.39 -0.88 5.63
CA GLY A 274 -3.34 -1.57 4.89
C GLY A 274 -2.61 -2.61 5.73
N ILE A 275 -1.76 -3.38 5.05
CA ILE A 275 -0.95 -4.43 5.69
C ILE A 275 0.04 -3.86 6.73
N GLY A 276 0.37 -2.57 6.63
CA GLY A 276 1.26 -1.86 7.54
C GLY A 276 0.58 -1.13 8.71
N GLU A 277 -0.67 -1.42 9.06
CA GLU A 277 -1.36 -0.77 10.20
C GLU A 277 -0.55 -0.77 11.51
N PHE A 278 0.31 -1.78 11.73
CA PHE A 278 1.18 -1.83 12.91
C PHE A 278 2.22 -0.69 12.94
N LEU A 279 2.69 -0.22 11.78
CA LEU A 279 3.57 0.95 11.66
C LEU A 279 2.78 2.24 11.94
N ALA A 280 1.59 2.35 11.34
CA ALA A 280 0.68 3.47 11.57
C ALA A 280 0.35 3.62 13.06
N LYS A 281 0.02 2.51 13.73
CA LYS A 281 -0.28 2.48 15.16
C LYS A 281 0.90 2.94 16.01
N LYS A 282 2.10 2.43 15.74
CA LYS A 282 3.30 2.83 16.48
C LYS A 282 3.61 4.32 16.26
N ALA A 283 3.59 4.78 15.01
CA ALA A 283 3.82 6.17 14.66
C ALA A 283 2.81 7.13 15.32
N ALA A 284 1.52 6.80 15.25
CA ALA A 284 0.46 7.62 15.85
C ALA A 284 0.59 7.71 17.37
N ILE A 285 0.79 6.57 18.06
CA ILE A 285 0.89 6.53 19.53
C ILE A 285 2.12 7.31 20.01
N GLU A 286 3.28 7.13 19.38
CA GLU A 286 4.51 7.84 19.77
C GLU A 286 4.44 9.35 19.56
N SER A 287 3.62 9.79 18.60
CA SER A 287 3.39 11.22 18.33
C SER A 287 2.16 11.79 19.05
N GLY A 288 1.49 11.00 19.90
CA GLY A 288 0.34 11.43 20.71
C GLY A 288 -0.93 11.70 19.89
N PHE A 289 -1.12 11.02 18.77
CA PHE A 289 -2.33 11.09 17.96
C PHE A 289 -3.40 10.09 18.42
N GLU A 290 -4.67 10.45 18.24
CA GLU A 290 -5.77 9.49 18.28
C GLU A 290 -5.71 8.63 17.01
N ILE A 291 -5.82 7.31 17.13
CA ILE A 291 -5.83 6.41 15.96
C ILE A 291 -7.04 5.48 15.97
N ILE A 292 -7.65 5.35 14.81
CA ILE A 292 -8.68 4.36 14.49
C ILE A 292 -8.12 3.43 13.42
N LEU A 293 -8.19 2.13 13.64
CA LEU A 293 -7.80 1.14 12.63
C LEU A 293 -9.01 0.68 11.83
N ILE A 294 -8.91 0.73 10.51
CA ILE A 294 -9.94 0.19 9.61
C ILE A 294 -10.14 -1.30 9.87
N SER A 295 -9.09 -2.05 10.24
CA SER A 295 -9.22 -3.46 10.59
C SER A 295 -10.09 -3.72 11.83
N GLU A 296 -10.18 -2.79 12.78
CA GLU A 296 -11.05 -2.93 13.96
C GLU A 296 -12.54 -2.78 13.60
N LYS A 297 -12.85 -2.01 12.54
CA LYS A 297 -14.23 -1.78 12.08
C LYS A 297 -14.67 -2.78 10.99
N TYR A 298 -13.79 -3.05 10.03
CA TYR A 298 -14.11 -3.82 8.82
C TYR A 298 -13.40 -5.18 8.75
N GLY A 299 -12.52 -5.49 9.70
CA GLY A 299 -11.71 -6.71 9.69
C GLY A 299 -10.40 -6.55 8.92
N THR A 300 -9.43 -7.40 9.26
CA THR A 300 -8.06 -7.33 8.72
C THR A 300 -7.98 -7.54 7.22
N GLU A 301 -8.84 -8.39 6.66
CA GLU A 301 -8.81 -8.66 5.22
C GLU A 301 -9.29 -7.46 4.41
N ILE A 302 -10.38 -6.80 4.80
CA ILE A 302 -10.83 -5.56 4.15
C ILE A 302 -9.78 -4.47 4.27
N SER A 303 -9.13 -4.31 5.44
CA SER A 303 -8.09 -3.30 5.61
C SER A 303 -6.93 -3.45 4.61
N LYS A 304 -6.52 -4.68 4.27
CA LYS A 304 -5.45 -4.92 3.27
C LYS A 304 -5.84 -4.50 1.85
N VAL A 305 -7.13 -4.46 1.54
CA VAL A 305 -7.67 -4.16 0.21
C VAL A 305 -8.57 -2.93 0.20
N PHE A 306 -8.40 -2.04 1.18
CA PHE A 306 -9.37 -0.99 1.47
C PHE A 306 -9.72 -0.08 0.27
N PRO A 307 -8.81 0.31 -0.63
CA PRO A 307 -9.17 1.05 -1.85
C PRO A 307 -10.21 0.36 -2.74
N ALA A 308 -10.09 -0.97 -2.90
CA ALA A 308 -11.05 -1.77 -3.64
C ALA A 308 -12.41 -1.79 -2.94
N TYR A 309 -12.43 -1.97 -1.61
CA TYR A 309 -13.68 -1.91 -0.85
C TYR A 309 -14.32 -0.52 -0.94
N ALA A 310 -13.52 0.53 -0.82
CA ALA A 310 -13.99 1.90 -0.86
C ALA A 310 -14.64 2.26 -2.20
N VAL A 311 -14.02 1.91 -3.33
CA VAL A 311 -14.61 2.20 -4.66
C VAL A 311 -15.90 1.40 -4.89
N ALA A 312 -16.01 0.17 -4.38
CA ALA A 312 -17.27 -0.60 -4.42
C ALA A 312 -18.40 0.11 -3.65
N LYS A 313 -18.10 0.63 -2.44
CA LYS A 313 -19.06 1.38 -1.61
C LYS A 313 -19.47 2.70 -2.24
N LEU A 314 -18.54 3.41 -2.86
CA LEU A 314 -18.83 4.67 -3.56
C LEU A 314 -19.74 4.42 -4.76
N LEU A 315 -19.43 3.42 -5.59
CA LEU A 315 -20.26 3.06 -6.74
C LEU A 315 -21.66 2.60 -6.31
N LYS A 316 -21.79 1.79 -5.25
CA LYS A 316 -23.09 1.38 -4.68
C LYS A 316 -23.96 2.55 -4.25
N ASN A 317 -23.35 3.60 -3.71
CA ASN A 317 -24.06 4.78 -3.22
C ASN A 317 -24.26 5.84 -4.31
N SER A 318 -23.73 5.62 -5.51
CA SER A 318 -23.95 6.50 -6.65
C SER A 318 -25.28 6.19 -7.32
N ASN A 319 -25.88 7.17 -7.99
CA ASN A 319 -27.08 6.97 -8.80
C ASN A 319 -26.78 6.36 -10.19
N LEU A 320 -25.54 5.87 -10.40
CA LEU A 320 -25.05 5.28 -11.64
C LEU A 320 -25.40 3.80 -11.71
#